data_AF-A0A8B6C0X5-F1
#
_entry.id   AF-A0A8B6C0X5-F1
#
_cell.length_a   1.000
_cell.length_b   1.000
_cell.length_c   1.000
_cell.angle_alpha   90.00
_cell.angle_beta   90.00
_cell.angle_gamma   90.00
#
_symmetry.space_group_name_H-M   'P 1'
#
loop_
_entity.id
_entity.type
_entity.pdbx_description
1 polymer ?
#
loop_
_entity_poly.entity_id
_entity_poly.type
_entity_poly.pdbx_seq_one_letter_code
_entity_poly.pdbx_strand_id
1 'polypeptide(L)'
;MEKAKEAVDNLYSFRDHYFEKFPLEKAIDKNDDVKTEMTKTVQVLEGLKDEITNKAIYHMLRGRALNVLPTFDPLAEEALSKAVKLDPKLVDAWNELGESYWKKGEVPAAKNCFVGALGHVKNKVSLRNLSMVLKQLSGSPSDKLKMIEESVEKAKDAVQLDIHDGTSWLVLGNAYLSLFFAAGQNPKSLKQSMSAYLQAEKDSVAKNNPDLHFNRSVAFKYEEDYQAAVDGFSMASKLDPTWTEPGEHEKNLMSYLTNLRDLTEQKGKIKDKKIKALVQTIKDVDLGPYAGGKYTGPSGKTINLVQCKFCDLKPQLNAEKVILGKVVCTVQSYEPVPFSFCMVDDDEQCLPVNVYNLSQGSGVKIGDSVSIPEPYLQTIKVSHKDVVSIP
;
A
#
# COMPACT_ATOMS: atom_id res chain seq x y z
N MET A 1 -10.84 -23.67 -32.54
CA MET A 1 -9.93 -23.42 -31.40
C MET A 1 -9.41 -21.98 -31.41
N GLU A 2 -8.72 -21.54 -32.47
CA GLU A 2 -8.14 -20.18 -32.53
C GLU A 2 -9.16 -19.06 -32.31
N LYS A 3 -10.30 -19.08 -33.02
CA LYS A 3 -11.41 -18.13 -32.83
C LYS A 3 -11.92 -18.04 -31.38
N ALA A 4 -11.94 -19.17 -30.68
CA ALA A 4 -12.41 -19.23 -29.29
C ALA A 4 -11.38 -18.62 -28.34
N LYS A 5 -10.09 -18.85 -28.58
CA LYS A 5 -9.01 -18.24 -27.83
C LYS A 5 -8.98 -16.73 -28.05
N GLU A 6 -9.05 -16.30 -29.31
CA GLU A 6 -9.09 -14.88 -29.70
C GLU A 6 -10.27 -14.15 -29.03
N ALA A 7 -11.46 -14.77 -28.98
CA ALA A 7 -12.61 -14.18 -28.29
C ALA A 7 -12.33 -13.93 -26.79
N VAL A 8 -11.72 -14.90 -26.10
CA VAL A 8 -11.37 -14.75 -24.67
C VAL A 8 -10.22 -13.75 -24.47
N ASP A 9 -9.21 -13.74 -25.34
CA ASP A 9 -8.12 -12.78 -25.27
C ASP A 9 -8.62 -11.34 -25.52
N ASN A 10 -9.57 -11.15 -26.44
CA ASN A 10 -10.23 -9.86 -26.68
C ASN A 10 -11.05 -9.39 -25.47
N LEU A 11 -11.73 -10.30 -24.76
CA LEU A 11 -12.45 -9.99 -23.52
C LEU A 11 -11.49 -9.46 -22.44
N TYR A 12 -10.35 -10.12 -22.24
CA TYR A 12 -9.35 -9.66 -21.26
C TYR A 12 -8.68 -8.36 -21.71
N SER A 13 -8.37 -8.21 -23.00
CA SER A 13 -7.86 -6.94 -23.55
C SER A 13 -8.86 -5.79 -23.36
N PHE A 14 -10.16 -6.05 -23.51
CA PHE A 14 -11.20 -5.06 -23.23
C PHE A 14 -11.19 -4.64 -21.76
N ARG A 15 -11.11 -5.59 -20.82
CA ARG A 15 -11.05 -5.31 -19.37
C ARG A 15 -9.77 -4.55 -18.97
N ASP A 16 -8.63 -5.03 -19.43
CA ASP A 16 -7.30 -4.58 -18.99
C ASP A 16 -6.96 -3.20 -19.56
N HIS A 17 -7.37 -2.94 -20.81
CA HIS A 17 -7.16 -1.66 -21.49
C HIS A 17 -8.41 -0.75 -21.48
N TYR A 18 -9.35 -0.98 -20.54
CA TYR A 18 -10.60 -0.23 -20.48
C TYR A 18 -10.35 1.29 -20.40
N PHE A 19 -9.45 1.73 -19.52
CA PHE A 19 -9.13 3.15 -19.32
C PHE A 19 -8.19 3.75 -20.39
N GLU A 20 -7.76 2.98 -21.37
CA GLU A 20 -7.15 3.52 -22.59
C GLU A 20 -8.19 3.86 -23.66
N LYS A 21 -9.36 3.22 -23.58
CA LYS A 21 -10.45 3.34 -24.56
C LYS A 21 -11.60 4.21 -24.06
N PHE A 22 -11.80 4.26 -22.74
CA PHE A 22 -12.89 4.98 -22.08
C PHE A 22 -12.33 5.96 -21.04
N PRO A 23 -12.96 7.14 -20.88
CA PRO A 23 -12.53 8.13 -19.91
C PRO A 23 -12.88 7.70 -18.47
N LEU A 24 -12.28 8.34 -17.46
CA LEU A 24 -12.45 7.94 -16.05
C LEU A 24 -13.89 8.05 -15.54
N GLU A 25 -14.72 8.92 -16.13
CA GLU A 25 -16.14 9.05 -15.80
C GLU A 25 -16.93 7.76 -16.08
N LYS A 26 -16.39 6.88 -16.95
CA LYS A 26 -16.93 5.55 -17.25
C LYS A 26 -16.50 4.47 -16.26
N ALA A 27 -15.67 4.77 -15.26
CA ALA A 27 -15.18 3.77 -14.31
C ALA A 27 -16.31 3.03 -13.57
N ILE A 28 -17.41 3.71 -13.24
CA ILE A 28 -18.56 3.09 -12.58
C ILE A 28 -19.26 2.04 -13.47
N ASP A 29 -19.22 2.21 -14.78
CA ASP A 29 -19.86 1.31 -15.77
C ASP A 29 -18.96 0.12 -16.13
N LYS A 30 -17.66 0.17 -15.80
CA LYS A 30 -16.65 -0.80 -16.27
C LYS A 30 -17.04 -2.26 -16.03
N ASN A 31 -17.51 -2.59 -14.83
CA ASN A 31 -17.86 -3.97 -14.49
C ASN A 31 -19.09 -4.45 -15.27
N ASP A 32 -20.06 -3.57 -15.53
CA ASP A 32 -21.25 -3.91 -16.33
C ASP A 32 -20.92 -4.06 -17.83
N ASP A 33 -20.04 -3.21 -18.35
CA ASP A 33 -19.51 -3.32 -19.71
C ASP A 33 -18.73 -4.63 -19.89
N VAL A 34 -17.84 -4.95 -18.95
CA VAL A 34 -17.07 -6.21 -18.96
C VAL A 34 -18.00 -7.42 -18.85
N LYS A 35 -19.05 -7.35 -18.03
CA LYS A 35 -20.07 -8.41 -17.92
C LYS A 35 -20.84 -8.61 -19.23
N THR A 36 -21.11 -7.52 -19.95
CA THR A 36 -21.76 -7.58 -21.27
C THR A 36 -20.86 -8.27 -22.29
N GLU A 37 -19.59 -7.90 -22.37
CA GLU A 37 -18.60 -8.56 -23.24
C GLU A 37 -18.35 -10.01 -22.85
N MET A 38 -18.34 -10.32 -21.55
CA MET A 38 -18.27 -11.68 -21.03
C MET A 38 -19.41 -12.53 -21.56
N THR A 39 -20.65 -12.03 -21.48
CA THR A 39 -21.84 -12.77 -21.93
C THR A 39 -21.77 -13.07 -23.42
N LYS A 40 -21.35 -12.10 -24.25
CA LYS A 40 -21.13 -12.30 -25.69
C LYS A 40 -20.04 -13.34 -25.95
N THR A 41 -18.93 -13.27 -25.22
CA THR A 41 -17.81 -14.21 -25.34
C THR A 41 -18.25 -15.63 -25.01
N VAL A 42 -19.01 -15.82 -23.93
CA VAL A 42 -19.55 -17.14 -23.56
C VAL A 42 -20.50 -17.68 -24.62
N GLN A 43 -21.36 -16.85 -25.23
CA GLN A 43 -22.22 -17.27 -26.34
C GLN A 43 -21.41 -17.74 -27.56
N VAL A 44 -20.32 -17.02 -27.91
CA VAL A 44 -19.40 -17.44 -28.97
C VAL A 44 -18.77 -18.80 -28.64
N LEU A 45 -18.33 -19.00 -27.40
CA LEU A 45 -17.76 -20.29 -26.98
C LEU A 45 -18.76 -21.43 -27.09
N GLU A 46 -19.99 -21.25 -26.63
CA GLU A 46 -21.03 -22.28 -26.74
C GLU A 46 -21.35 -22.63 -28.21
N GLY A 47 -21.37 -21.64 -29.11
CA GLY A 47 -21.52 -21.87 -30.56
C GLY A 47 -20.37 -22.65 -31.19
N LEU A 48 -19.17 -22.59 -30.61
CA LEU A 48 -17.96 -23.29 -31.09
C LEU A 48 -17.68 -24.60 -30.34
N LYS A 49 -18.55 -25.01 -29.40
CA LYS A 49 -18.31 -26.13 -28.48
C LYS A 49 -18.02 -27.46 -29.18
N ASP A 50 -18.70 -27.72 -30.29
CA ASP A 50 -18.54 -28.96 -31.06
C ASP A 50 -17.35 -28.90 -32.02
N GLU A 51 -16.95 -27.69 -32.43
CA GLU A 51 -15.73 -27.47 -33.24
C GLU A 51 -14.44 -27.60 -32.43
N ILE A 52 -14.52 -27.41 -31.11
CA ILE A 52 -13.37 -27.54 -30.21
C ILE A 52 -13.26 -29.00 -29.74
N THR A 53 -12.38 -29.74 -30.40
CA THR A 53 -12.13 -31.16 -30.13
C THR A 53 -11.44 -31.40 -28.78
N ASN A 54 -10.49 -30.54 -28.39
CA ASN A 54 -9.87 -30.61 -27.08
C ASN A 54 -10.82 -30.03 -26.00
N LYS A 55 -11.51 -30.93 -25.29
CA LYS A 55 -12.47 -30.56 -24.24
C LYS A 55 -11.82 -29.88 -23.04
N ALA A 56 -10.57 -30.18 -22.69
CA ALA A 56 -9.87 -29.49 -21.60
C ALA A 56 -9.69 -28.01 -21.95
N ILE A 57 -9.25 -27.70 -23.17
CA ILE A 57 -9.10 -26.32 -23.66
C ILE A 57 -10.45 -25.60 -23.72
N TYR A 58 -11.52 -26.25 -24.19
CA TYR A 58 -12.86 -25.67 -24.17
C TYR A 58 -13.27 -25.24 -22.76
N HIS A 59 -13.15 -26.16 -21.80
CA HIS A 59 -13.52 -25.90 -20.41
C HIS A 59 -12.65 -24.83 -19.77
N MET A 60 -11.35 -24.79 -20.08
CA MET A 60 -10.45 -23.74 -19.63
C MET A 60 -10.87 -22.37 -20.18
N LEU A 61 -11.11 -22.24 -21.48
CA LEU A 61 -11.50 -20.97 -22.10
C LEU A 61 -12.85 -20.46 -21.58
N ARG A 62 -13.83 -21.36 -21.43
CA ARG A 62 -15.14 -21.03 -20.85
C ARG A 62 -15.01 -20.58 -19.40
N GLY A 63 -14.22 -21.30 -18.61
CA GLY A 63 -13.93 -20.95 -17.23
C GLY A 63 -13.24 -19.60 -17.09
N ARG A 64 -12.20 -19.35 -17.89
CA ARG A 64 -11.47 -18.08 -17.96
C ARG A 64 -12.38 -16.91 -18.35
N ALA A 65 -13.28 -17.11 -19.30
CA ALA A 65 -14.26 -16.08 -19.68
C ALA A 65 -15.19 -15.72 -18.51
N LEU A 66 -15.76 -16.73 -17.84
CA LEU A 66 -16.63 -16.53 -16.67
C LEU A 66 -15.87 -15.94 -15.46
N ASN A 67 -14.55 -16.16 -15.40
CA ASN A 67 -13.69 -15.64 -14.35
C ASN A 67 -13.20 -14.18 -14.60
N VAL A 68 -13.71 -13.46 -15.60
CA VAL A 68 -13.19 -12.12 -15.95
C VAL A 68 -13.49 -11.04 -14.90
N LEU A 69 -14.62 -11.16 -14.19
CA LEU A 69 -15.07 -10.19 -13.18
C LEU A 69 -14.40 -10.44 -11.82
N PRO A 70 -14.31 -9.43 -10.92
CA PRO A 70 -13.70 -9.60 -9.61
C PRO A 70 -14.44 -10.55 -8.68
N THR A 71 -15.76 -10.71 -8.85
CA THR A 71 -16.60 -11.56 -8.00
C THR A 71 -16.52 -13.04 -8.37
N PHE A 72 -16.67 -13.91 -7.38
CA PHE A 72 -16.72 -15.36 -7.60
C PHE A 72 -17.92 -15.78 -8.48
N ASP A 73 -17.65 -16.64 -9.47
CA ASP A 73 -18.66 -17.32 -10.28
C ASP A 73 -18.52 -18.85 -10.15
N PRO A 74 -19.53 -19.57 -9.62
CA PRO A 74 -19.47 -21.03 -9.48
C PRO A 74 -19.38 -21.76 -10.82
N LEU A 75 -19.88 -21.19 -11.92
CA LEU A 75 -19.76 -21.78 -13.26
C LEU A 75 -18.33 -21.69 -13.80
N ALA A 76 -17.56 -20.68 -13.38
CA ALA A 76 -16.13 -20.61 -13.65
C ALA A 76 -15.40 -21.75 -12.94
N GLU A 77 -15.60 -21.91 -11.62
CA GLU A 77 -14.99 -22.98 -10.83
C GLU A 77 -15.31 -24.36 -11.41
N GLU A 78 -16.57 -24.61 -11.79
CA GLU A 78 -17.00 -25.89 -12.37
C GLU A 78 -16.28 -26.19 -13.69
N ALA A 79 -16.22 -25.22 -14.60
CA ALA A 79 -15.55 -25.37 -15.89
C ALA A 79 -14.04 -25.57 -15.71
N LEU A 80 -13.40 -24.77 -14.86
CA LEU A 80 -11.95 -24.85 -14.60
C LEU A 80 -11.56 -26.15 -13.91
N SER A 81 -12.38 -26.62 -12.96
CA SER A 81 -12.22 -27.93 -12.32
C SER A 81 -12.30 -29.09 -13.31
N LYS A 82 -13.18 -28.99 -14.32
CA LYS A 82 -13.23 -29.98 -15.42
C LYS A 82 -11.98 -29.91 -16.30
N ALA A 83 -11.49 -28.71 -16.61
CA ALA A 83 -10.32 -28.51 -17.43
C ALA A 83 -9.06 -29.17 -16.82
N VAL A 84 -8.77 -28.90 -15.54
CA VAL A 84 -7.60 -29.49 -14.84
C VAL A 84 -7.71 -31.01 -14.66
N LYS A 85 -8.92 -31.57 -14.57
CA LYS A 85 -9.14 -33.03 -14.51
C LYS A 85 -8.89 -33.70 -15.85
N LEU A 86 -9.29 -33.06 -16.96
CA LEU A 86 -9.11 -33.58 -18.31
C LEU A 86 -7.66 -33.46 -18.78
N ASP A 87 -7.00 -32.37 -18.44
CA ASP A 87 -5.58 -32.16 -18.71
C ASP A 87 -4.87 -31.52 -17.50
N PRO A 88 -4.27 -32.34 -16.62
CA PRO A 88 -3.54 -31.84 -15.47
C PRO A 88 -2.32 -30.98 -15.82
N LYS A 89 -1.79 -31.05 -17.05
CA LYS A 89 -0.62 -30.27 -17.48
C LYS A 89 -1.01 -28.87 -18.00
N LEU A 90 -2.30 -28.58 -18.09
CA LEU A 90 -2.80 -27.29 -18.60
C LEU A 90 -2.64 -26.19 -17.54
N VAL A 91 -1.48 -25.54 -17.56
CA VAL A 91 -1.07 -24.49 -16.59
C VAL A 91 -2.07 -23.34 -16.51
N ASP A 92 -2.62 -22.89 -17.63
CA ASP A 92 -3.61 -21.80 -17.64
C ASP A 92 -4.88 -22.19 -16.88
N ALA A 93 -5.33 -23.45 -16.96
CA ALA A 93 -6.49 -23.92 -16.21
C ALA A 93 -6.24 -23.91 -14.69
N TRP A 94 -5.03 -24.27 -14.26
CA TRP A 94 -4.65 -24.18 -12.86
C TRP A 94 -4.58 -22.75 -12.34
N ASN A 95 -4.04 -21.83 -13.13
CA ASN A 95 -3.97 -20.42 -12.78
C ASN A 95 -5.38 -19.82 -12.61
N GLU A 96 -6.25 -20.03 -13.60
CA GLU A 96 -7.62 -19.55 -13.56
C GLU A 96 -8.42 -20.20 -12.42
N LEU A 97 -8.23 -21.51 -12.17
CA LEU A 97 -8.88 -22.19 -11.04
C LEU A 97 -8.41 -21.62 -9.70
N GLY A 98 -7.11 -21.33 -9.58
CA GLY A 98 -6.54 -20.71 -8.40
C GLY A 98 -7.12 -19.32 -8.14
N GLU A 99 -7.26 -18.49 -9.19
CA GLU A 99 -7.93 -17.19 -9.09
C GLU A 99 -9.40 -17.34 -8.69
N SER A 100 -10.11 -18.31 -9.26
CA SER A 100 -11.50 -18.61 -8.90
C SER A 100 -11.63 -19.00 -7.41
N TYR A 101 -10.74 -19.84 -6.88
CA TYR A 101 -10.71 -20.16 -5.46
C TYR A 101 -10.37 -18.97 -4.59
N TRP A 102 -9.48 -18.10 -5.07
CA TRP A 102 -9.10 -16.90 -4.34
C TRP A 102 -10.28 -15.94 -4.20
N LYS A 103 -11.05 -15.73 -5.28
CA LYS A 103 -12.31 -14.94 -5.27
C LYS A 103 -13.38 -15.54 -4.37
N LYS A 104 -13.38 -16.87 -4.20
CA LYS A 104 -14.26 -17.60 -3.27
C LYS A 104 -13.85 -17.41 -1.80
N GLY A 105 -12.64 -16.91 -1.53
CA GLY A 105 -12.05 -16.80 -0.20
C GLY A 105 -11.27 -18.05 0.25
N GLU A 106 -11.14 -19.06 -0.61
CA GLU A 106 -10.45 -20.33 -0.33
C GLU A 106 -8.94 -20.20 -0.60
N VAL A 107 -8.27 -19.33 0.17
CA VAL A 107 -6.84 -18.99 -0.02
C VAL A 107 -5.92 -20.23 -0.04
N PRO A 108 -6.09 -21.25 0.84
CA PRO A 108 -5.27 -22.46 0.76
C PRO A 108 -5.46 -23.26 -0.53
N ALA A 109 -6.70 -23.34 -1.04
CA ALA A 109 -6.98 -24.02 -2.31
C ALA A 109 -6.38 -23.27 -3.50
N ALA A 110 -6.45 -21.92 -3.48
CA ALA A 110 -5.80 -21.07 -4.46
C ALA A 110 -4.28 -21.30 -4.50
N LYS A 111 -3.62 -21.30 -3.32
CA LYS A 111 -2.18 -21.63 -3.20
C LYS A 111 -1.86 -22.98 -3.83
N ASN A 112 -2.64 -24.02 -3.53
CA ASN A 112 -2.41 -25.36 -4.08
C ASN A 112 -2.49 -25.38 -5.61
N CYS A 113 -3.40 -24.61 -6.20
CA CYS A 113 -3.51 -24.48 -7.66
C CYS A 113 -2.27 -23.82 -8.27
N PHE A 114 -1.79 -22.70 -7.71
CA PHE A 114 -0.60 -22.02 -8.22
C PHE A 114 0.67 -22.86 -8.04
N VAL A 115 0.80 -23.59 -6.93
CA VAL A 115 1.91 -24.54 -6.72
C VAL A 115 1.82 -25.69 -7.73
N GLY A 116 0.62 -26.23 -7.98
CA GLY A 116 0.39 -27.26 -8.99
C GLY A 116 0.80 -26.81 -10.39
N ALA A 117 0.39 -25.60 -10.79
CA ALA A 117 0.79 -24.98 -12.05
C ALA A 117 2.32 -24.88 -12.19
N LEU A 118 3.01 -24.41 -11.14
CA LEU A 118 4.47 -24.29 -11.10
C LEU A 118 5.20 -25.64 -11.11
N GLY A 119 4.56 -26.70 -10.63
CA GLY A 119 5.06 -28.08 -10.74
C GLY A 119 5.12 -28.58 -12.19
N HIS A 120 4.35 -27.99 -13.10
CA HIS A 120 4.36 -28.33 -14.52
C HIS A 120 5.26 -27.40 -15.33
N VAL A 121 5.04 -26.08 -15.25
CA VAL A 121 5.84 -25.08 -15.99
C VAL A 121 5.99 -23.82 -15.14
N LYS A 122 7.24 -23.37 -14.96
CA LYS A 122 7.51 -22.07 -14.35
C LYS A 122 6.94 -20.96 -15.23
N ASN A 123 6.01 -20.17 -14.69
CA ASN A 123 5.34 -19.10 -15.44
C ASN A 123 5.04 -17.90 -14.52
N LYS A 124 4.95 -16.71 -15.12
CA LYS A 124 4.79 -15.45 -14.38
C LYS A 124 3.43 -15.29 -13.70
N VAL A 125 2.36 -15.84 -14.26
CA VAL A 125 1.00 -15.76 -13.67
C VAL A 125 0.96 -16.49 -12.33
N SER A 126 1.38 -17.76 -12.30
CA SER A 126 1.39 -18.54 -11.05
C SER A 126 2.29 -17.91 -9.99
N LEU A 127 3.46 -17.38 -10.37
CA LEU A 127 4.39 -16.75 -9.44
C LEU A 127 3.82 -15.47 -8.81
N ARG A 128 3.17 -14.60 -9.61
CA ARG A 128 2.46 -13.42 -9.11
C ARG A 128 1.34 -13.82 -8.16
N ASN A 129 0.49 -14.74 -8.59
CA ASN A 129 -0.67 -15.12 -7.81
C ASN A 129 -0.28 -15.84 -6.52
N LEU A 130 0.77 -16.67 -6.56
CA LEU A 130 1.35 -17.27 -5.37
C LEU A 130 1.90 -16.22 -4.40
N SER A 131 2.62 -15.21 -4.90
CA SER A 131 3.09 -14.08 -4.09
C SER A 131 1.95 -13.35 -3.38
N MET A 132 0.81 -13.16 -4.04
CA MET A 132 -0.36 -12.49 -3.45
C MET A 132 -1.02 -13.33 -2.36
N VAL A 133 -1.31 -14.62 -2.62
CA VAL A 133 -2.01 -15.47 -1.65
C VAL A 133 -1.17 -15.82 -0.42
N LEU A 134 0.15 -15.92 -0.55
CA LEU A 134 1.04 -16.20 0.59
C LEU A 134 0.87 -15.19 1.72
N LYS A 135 0.62 -13.92 1.39
CA LYS A 135 0.45 -12.83 2.38
C LYS A 135 -0.91 -12.85 3.10
N GLN A 136 -1.88 -13.61 2.58
CA GLN A 136 -3.22 -13.72 3.16
C GLN A 136 -3.39 -14.98 4.02
N LEU A 137 -2.42 -15.88 4.03
CA LEU A 137 -2.49 -17.09 4.83
C LEU A 137 -2.37 -16.78 6.32
N SER A 138 -3.13 -17.53 7.12
CA SER A 138 -3.05 -17.48 8.57
C SER A 138 -1.81 -18.23 9.06
N GLY A 139 -1.24 -17.77 10.18
CA GLY A 139 -0.07 -18.37 10.79
C GLY A 139 0.41 -17.57 11.99
N SER A 140 1.39 -18.12 12.72
CA SER A 140 2.07 -17.39 13.79
C SER A 140 2.81 -16.16 13.22
N PRO A 141 3.22 -15.18 14.05
CA PRO A 141 4.02 -14.05 13.58
C PRO A 141 5.29 -14.48 12.83
N SER A 142 5.95 -15.56 13.26
CA SER A 142 7.13 -16.10 12.56
C SER A 142 6.77 -16.72 11.21
N ASP A 143 5.64 -17.43 11.11
CA ASP A 143 5.20 -18.02 9.85
C ASP A 143 4.81 -16.93 8.86
N LYS A 144 4.11 -15.89 9.33
CA LYS A 144 3.74 -14.73 8.51
C LYS A 144 4.97 -14.05 7.92
N LEU A 145 6.03 -13.85 8.71
CA LEU A 145 7.27 -13.25 8.20
C LEU A 145 7.89 -14.12 7.10
N LYS A 146 8.00 -15.44 7.31
CA LYS A 146 8.51 -16.37 6.28
C LYS A 146 7.66 -16.37 5.01
N MET A 147 6.33 -16.32 5.14
CA MET A 147 5.43 -16.24 4.00
C MET A 147 5.60 -14.93 3.23
N ILE A 148 5.88 -13.82 3.91
CA ILE A 148 6.17 -12.53 3.28
C ILE A 148 7.53 -12.55 2.58
N GLU A 149 8.55 -13.17 3.17
CA GLU A 149 9.85 -13.38 2.52
C GLU A 149 9.69 -14.23 1.25
N GLU A 150 8.97 -15.35 1.33
CA GLU A 150 8.66 -16.20 0.17
C GLU A 150 7.85 -15.42 -0.89
N SER A 151 6.90 -14.58 -0.46
CA SER A 151 6.13 -13.71 -1.37
C SER A 151 7.02 -12.77 -2.18
N VAL A 152 8.05 -12.20 -1.55
CA VAL A 152 9.05 -11.37 -2.25
C VAL A 152 9.86 -12.18 -3.25
N GLU A 153 10.26 -13.41 -2.91
CA GLU A 153 10.97 -14.31 -3.82
C GLU A 153 10.12 -14.65 -5.05
N LYS A 154 8.86 -15.05 -4.87
CA LYS A 154 7.98 -15.38 -6.00
C LYS A 154 7.71 -14.16 -6.90
N ALA A 155 7.54 -12.99 -6.31
CA ALA A 155 7.35 -11.76 -7.08
C ALA A 155 8.59 -11.38 -7.89
N LYS A 156 9.80 -11.54 -7.33
CA LYS A 156 11.06 -11.34 -8.06
C LYS A 156 11.18 -12.31 -9.23
N ASP A 157 10.88 -13.58 -8.99
CA ASP A 157 10.89 -14.60 -10.04
C ASP A 157 9.91 -14.26 -11.17
N ALA A 158 8.73 -13.71 -10.85
CA ALA A 158 7.76 -13.27 -11.85
C ALA A 158 8.32 -12.13 -12.74
N VAL A 159 8.96 -11.13 -12.12
CA VAL A 159 9.61 -10.02 -12.84
C VAL A 159 10.78 -10.53 -13.69
N GLN A 160 11.55 -11.51 -13.21
CA GLN A 160 12.67 -12.07 -13.98
C GLN A 160 12.21 -12.78 -15.26
N LEU A 161 11.00 -13.36 -15.27
CA LEU A 161 10.44 -13.97 -16.47
C LEU A 161 9.97 -12.93 -17.51
N ASP A 162 9.56 -11.75 -17.05
CA ASP A 162 9.15 -10.65 -17.93
C ASP A 162 9.31 -9.30 -17.22
N ILE A 163 10.40 -8.60 -17.55
CA ILE A 163 10.72 -7.29 -16.96
C ILE A 163 9.83 -6.16 -17.46
N HIS A 164 9.01 -6.40 -18.49
CA HIS A 164 8.08 -5.43 -19.06
C HIS A 164 6.67 -5.59 -18.49
N ASP A 165 6.41 -6.64 -17.71
CA ASP A 165 5.10 -6.89 -17.10
C ASP A 165 4.88 -5.97 -15.88
N GLY A 166 4.09 -4.92 -16.07
CA GLY A 166 3.74 -3.99 -15.00
C GLY A 166 3.04 -4.63 -13.82
N THR A 167 2.25 -5.68 -14.05
CA THR A 167 1.56 -6.40 -12.95
C THR A 167 2.56 -7.16 -12.10
N SER A 168 3.61 -7.75 -12.69
CA SER A 168 4.70 -8.37 -11.93
C SER A 168 5.42 -7.35 -11.04
N TRP A 169 5.69 -6.16 -11.56
CA TRP A 169 6.30 -5.07 -10.79
C TRP A 169 5.40 -4.55 -9.66
N LEU A 170 4.09 -4.41 -9.91
CA LEU A 170 3.09 -4.05 -8.89
C LEU A 170 3.10 -5.08 -7.75
N VAL A 171 3.03 -6.37 -8.08
CA VAL A 171 3.05 -7.46 -7.08
C VAL A 171 4.36 -7.45 -6.29
N LEU A 172 5.49 -7.16 -6.94
CA LEU A 172 6.79 -7.03 -6.26
C LEU A 172 6.83 -5.81 -5.31
N GLY A 173 6.28 -4.67 -5.72
CA GLY A 173 6.11 -3.51 -4.84
C GLY A 173 5.29 -3.87 -3.61
N ASN A 174 4.13 -4.48 -3.82
CA ASN A 174 3.26 -4.95 -2.74
C ASN A 174 3.96 -5.93 -1.80
N ALA A 175 4.80 -6.83 -2.31
CA ALA A 175 5.55 -7.77 -1.48
C ALA A 175 6.61 -7.06 -0.63
N TYR A 176 7.35 -6.12 -1.20
CA TYR A 176 8.32 -5.31 -0.44
C TYR A 176 7.65 -4.40 0.60
N LEU A 177 6.49 -3.82 0.29
CA LEU A 177 5.73 -3.02 1.25
C LEU A 177 5.27 -3.88 2.44
N SER A 178 4.78 -5.09 2.19
CA SER A 178 4.44 -6.03 3.26
C SER A 178 5.67 -6.43 4.09
N LEU A 179 6.82 -6.66 3.44
CA LEU A 179 8.08 -6.95 4.14
C LEU A 179 8.53 -5.76 4.99
N PHE A 180 8.39 -4.54 4.50
CA PHE A 180 8.70 -3.33 5.25
C PHE A 180 7.92 -3.28 6.58
N PHE A 181 6.60 -3.47 6.54
CA PHE A 181 5.79 -3.42 7.75
C PHE A 181 5.98 -4.64 8.68
N ALA A 182 6.35 -5.80 8.15
CA ALA A 182 6.54 -7.01 8.94
C ALA A 182 7.94 -7.16 9.54
N ALA A 183 8.98 -6.61 8.91
CA ALA A 183 10.38 -6.82 9.26
C ALA A 183 11.04 -5.57 9.91
N GLY A 184 10.30 -4.87 10.77
CA GLY A 184 10.83 -3.75 11.56
C GLY A 184 11.16 -2.49 10.76
N GLN A 185 10.42 -2.25 9.66
CA GLN A 185 10.47 -1.00 8.88
C GLN A 185 11.87 -0.70 8.32
N ASN A 186 12.55 -1.71 7.77
CA ASN A 186 13.84 -1.53 7.11
C ASN A 186 13.73 -0.56 5.90
N PRO A 187 14.41 0.60 5.90
CA PRO A 187 14.31 1.58 4.81
C PRO A 187 14.66 1.03 3.43
N LYS A 188 15.51 0.00 3.36
CA LYS A 188 15.85 -0.67 2.11
C LYS A 188 14.63 -1.31 1.45
N SER A 189 13.76 -1.97 2.23
CA SER A 189 12.55 -2.61 1.72
C SER A 189 11.58 -1.58 1.15
N LEU A 190 11.40 -0.44 1.84
CA LEU A 190 10.55 0.65 1.36
C LEU A 190 11.08 1.24 0.04
N LYS A 191 12.38 1.53 -0.04
CA LYS A 191 13.01 2.01 -1.28
C LYS A 191 12.83 1.03 -2.43
N GLN A 192 12.95 -0.28 -2.17
CA GLN A 192 12.71 -1.32 -3.18
C GLN A 192 11.24 -1.38 -3.61
N SER A 193 10.31 -1.22 -2.67
CA SER A 193 8.88 -1.12 -2.95
C SER A 193 8.58 0.04 -3.90
N MET A 194 9.04 1.25 -3.55
CA MET A 194 8.82 2.46 -4.35
C MET A 194 9.44 2.36 -5.74
N SER A 195 10.65 1.78 -5.84
CA SER A 195 11.27 1.51 -7.14
C SER A 195 10.47 0.53 -8.00
N ALA A 196 9.82 -0.48 -7.40
CA ALA A 196 9.01 -1.44 -8.13
C ALA A 196 7.70 -0.80 -8.63
N TYR A 197 7.03 0.00 -7.81
CA TYR A 197 5.86 0.76 -8.26
C TYR A 197 6.18 1.70 -9.41
N LEU A 198 7.33 2.39 -9.38
CA LEU A 198 7.75 3.26 -10.48
C LEU A 198 8.00 2.49 -11.78
N GLN A 199 8.44 1.23 -11.73
CA GLN A 199 8.53 0.40 -12.93
C GLN A 199 7.14 -0.04 -13.41
N ALA A 200 6.24 -0.40 -12.49
CA ALA A 200 4.88 -0.81 -12.83
C ALA A 200 4.11 0.31 -13.57
N GLU A 201 4.29 1.57 -13.20
CA GLU A 201 3.64 2.70 -13.87
C GLU A 201 4.03 2.94 -15.33
N LYS A 202 5.15 2.34 -15.79
CA LYS A 202 5.55 2.43 -17.20
C LYS A 202 4.68 1.56 -18.09
N ASP A 203 4.03 0.55 -17.51
CA ASP A 203 3.09 -0.32 -18.20
C ASP A 203 1.70 0.31 -18.24
N SER A 204 1.06 0.22 -19.40
CA SER A 204 -0.15 0.96 -19.69
C SER A 204 -1.40 0.38 -19.01
N VAL A 205 -1.38 -0.90 -18.67
CA VAL A 205 -2.41 -1.58 -17.87
C VAL A 205 -2.19 -1.29 -16.39
N ALA A 206 -0.97 -1.51 -15.88
CA ALA A 206 -0.68 -1.39 -14.45
C ALA A 206 -0.80 0.05 -13.93
N LYS A 207 -0.47 1.08 -14.73
CA LYS A 207 -0.70 2.49 -14.34
C LYS A 207 -2.17 2.84 -14.13
N ASN A 208 -3.08 2.05 -14.70
CA ASN A 208 -4.53 2.20 -14.57
C ASN A 208 -5.14 1.20 -13.59
N ASN A 209 -4.30 0.49 -12.81
CA ASN A 209 -4.77 -0.40 -11.75
C ASN A 209 -5.01 0.41 -10.45
N PRO A 210 -6.22 0.39 -9.88
CA PRO A 210 -6.52 1.10 -8.63
C PRO A 210 -5.65 0.65 -7.45
N ASP A 211 -5.32 -0.65 -7.36
CA ASP A 211 -4.46 -1.20 -6.30
C ASP A 211 -3.05 -0.60 -6.33
N LEU A 212 -2.51 -0.28 -7.51
CA LEU A 212 -1.19 0.34 -7.62
C LEU A 212 -1.18 1.72 -6.96
N HIS A 213 -2.19 2.53 -7.26
CA HIS A 213 -2.30 3.88 -6.68
C HIS A 213 -2.55 3.82 -5.19
N PHE A 214 -3.44 2.94 -4.72
CA PHE A 214 -3.72 2.78 -3.30
C PHE A 214 -2.50 2.31 -2.50
N ASN A 215 -1.87 1.19 -2.91
CA ASN A 215 -0.76 0.61 -2.15
C ASN A 215 0.46 1.52 -2.12
N ARG A 216 0.75 2.22 -3.23
CA ARG A 216 1.81 3.23 -3.24
C ARG A 216 1.48 4.42 -2.36
N SER A 217 0.22 4.84 -2.29
CA SER A 217 -0.21 5.95 -1.42
C SER A 217 -0.05 5.62 0.06
N VAL A 218 -0.23 4.35 0.46
CA VAL A 218 0.09 3.88 1.81
C VAL A 218 1.58 4.06 2.11
N ALA A 219 2.46 3.77 1.15
CA ALA A 219 3.90 3.98 1.29
C ALA A 219 4.26 5.48 1.40
N PHE A 220 3.72 6.31 0.50
CA PHE A 220 3.93 7.77 0.53
C PHE A 220 3.45 8.39 1.83
N LYS A 221 2.28 7.97 2.34
CA LYS A 221 1.76 8.43 3.63
C LYS A 221 2.73 8.10 4.77
N TYR A 222 3.33 6.90 4.76
CA TYR A 222 4.33 6.53 5.76
C TYR A 222 5.59 7.41 5.67
N GLU A 223 6.04 7.71 4.44
CA GLU A 223 7.18 8.62 4.17
C GLU A 223 6.84 10.12 4.37
N GLU A 224 5.64 10.44 4.83
CA GLU A 224 5.12 11.80 4.99
C GLU A 224 5.08 12.63 3.67
N ASP A 225 5.10 11.96 2.52
CA ASP A 225 4.75 12.55 1.23
C ASP A 225 3.22 12.57 1.07
N TYR A 226 2.59 13.41 1.90
CA TYR A 226 1.14 13.44 2.01
C TYR A 226 0.43 13.93 0.75
N GLN A 227 1.08 14.77 -0.08
CA GLN A 227 0.51 15.18 -1.35
C GLN A 227 0.37 13.98 -2.29
N ALA A 228 1.47 13.24 -2.50
CA ALA A 228 1.43 12.07 -3.36
C ALA A 228 0.48 10.98 -2.83
N ALA A 229 0.38 10.83 -1.51
CA ALA A 229 -0.57 9.92 -0.88
C ALA A 229 -2.03 10.30 -1.17
N VAL A 230 -2.41 11.57 -0.96
CA VAL A 230 -3.77 12.04 -1.24
C VAL A 230 -4.12 11.91 -2.73
N ASP A 231 -3.21 12.29 -3.61
CA ASP A 231 -3.41 12.20 -5.06
C ASP A 231 -3.64 10.75 -5.50
N GLY A 232 -2.84 9.81 -4.99
CA GLY A 232 -2.98 8.40 -5.33
C GLY A 232 -4.23 7.75 -4.72
N PHE A 233 -4.63 8.08 -3.48
CA PHE A 233 -5.92 7.63 -2.93
C PHE A 233 -7.09 8.16 -3.77
N SER A 234 -7.00 9.41 -4.24
CA SER A 234 -8.01 9.99 -5.13
C SER A 234 -8.05 9.32 -6.50
N MET A 235 -6.89 8.98 -7.06
CA MET A 235 -6.79 8.26 -8.32
C MET A 235 -7.35 6.84 -8.21
N ALA A 236 -7.05 6.12 -7.13
CA ALA A 236 -7.63 4.81 -6.86
C ALA A 236 -9.16 4.86 -6.78
N SER A 237 -9.72 5.86 -6.09
CA SER A 237 -11.17 6.08 -6.02
C SER A 237 -11.80 6.39 -7.39
N LYS A 238 -11.07 7.09 -8.28
CA LYS A 238 -11.55 7.39 -9.64
C LYS A 238 -11.50 6.17 -10.56
N LEU A 239 -10.49 5.33 -10.41
CA LEU A 239 -10.31 4.09 -11.19
C LEU A 239 -11.28 2.99 -10.76
N ASP A 240 -11.66 2.96 -9.48
CA ASP A 240 -12.71 2.08 -8.97
C ASP A 240 -13.64 2.83 -7.99
N PRO A 241 -14.71 3.48 -8.50
CA PRO A 241 -15.68 4.18 -7.66
C PRO A 241 -16.51 3.26 -6.74
N THR A 242 -16.46 1.94 -6.94
CA THR A 242 -17.20 0.97 -6.10
C THR A 242 -16.39 0.57 -4.86
N TRP A 243 -15.07 0.80 -4.89
CA TRP A 243 -14.18 0.57 -3.75
C TRP A 243 -14.14 1.82 -2.86
N THR A 244 -14.73 1.73 -1.66
CA THR A 244 -14.88 2.90 -0.76
C THR A 244 -13.63 3.23 0.03
N GLU A 245 -12.77 2.25 0.29
CA GLU A 245 -11.59 2.36 1.15
C GLU A 245 -10.62 3.47 0.71
N PRO A 246 -10.26 3.65 -0.57
CA PRO A 246 -9.37 4.73 -0.98
C PRO A 246 -9.96 6.11 -0.67
N GLY A 247 -11.28 6.28 -0.84
CA GLY A 247 -11.97 7.53 -0.50
C GLY A 247 -12.01 7.79 1.01
N GLU A 248 -12.13 6.75 1.82
CA GLU A 248 -12.01 6.83 3.28
C GLU A 248 -10.59 7.21 3.71
N HIS A 249 -9.56 6.60 3.11
CA HIS A 249 -8.16 6.95 3.34
C HIS A 249 -7.85 8.40 2.95
N GLU A 250 -8.33 8.85 1.79
CA GLU A 250 -8.22 10.24 1.32
C GLU A 250 -8.81 11.21 2.36
N LYS A 251 -10.07 10.96 2.78
CA LYS A 251 -10.79 11.80 3.76
C LYS A 251 -10.12 11.81 5.12
N ASN A 252 -9.71 10.63 5.62
CA ASN A 252 -9.09 10.48 6.93
C ASN A 252 -7.74 11.19 6.98
N LEU A 253 -6.94 11.11 5.91
CA LEU A 253 -5.68 11.82 5.80
C LEU A 253 -5.88 13.34 5.79
N MET A 254 -6.81 13.86 4.99
CA MET A 254 -7.10 15.30 4.98
C MET A 254 -7.63 15.82 6.32
N SER A 255 -8.48 15.05 7.00
CA SER A 255 -8.96 15.36 8.34
C SER A 255 -7.82 15.42 9.37
N TYR A 256 -6.94 14.42 9.34
CA TYR A 256 -5.74 14.36 10.19
C TYR A 256 -4.83 15.57 9.98
N LEU A 257 -4.49 15.90 8.72
CA LEU A 257 -3.58 17.02 8.42
C LEU A 257 -4.21 18.38 8.79
N THR A 258 -5.52 18.55 8.55
CA THR A 258 -6.25 19.76 8.96
C THR A 258 -6.22 19.93 10.47
N ASN A 259 -6.50 18.86 11.22
CA ASN A 259 -6.46 18.88 12.68
C ASN A 259 -5.03 19.12 13.21
N LEU A 260 -4.01 18.51 12.60
CA LEU A 260 -2.60 18.71 12.94
C LEU A 260 -2.20 20.18 12.78
N ARG A 261 -2.56 20.81 11.65
CA ARG A 261 -2.34 22.23 11.39
C ARG A 261 -3.02 23.10 12.44
N ASP A 262 -4.33 22.93 12.61
CA ASP A 262 -5.14 23.77 13.50
C ASP A 262 -4.65 23.67 14.95
N LEU A 263 -4.30 22.47 15.41
CA LEU A 263 -3.75 22.26 16.75
C LEU A 263 -2.34 22.85 16.89
N THR A 264 -1.51 22.82 15.84
CA THR A 264 -0.20 23.45 15.85
C THR A 264 -0.34 24.98 15.96
N GLU A 265 -1.11 25.60 15.08
CA GLU A 265 -1.34 27.05 15.04
C GLU A 265 -1.97 27.58 16.34
N GLN A 266 -2.89 26.81 16.93
CA GLN A 266 -3.59 27.18 18.16
C GLN A 266 -2.88 26.68 19.44
N LYS A 267 -1.65 26.17 19.33
CA LYS A 267 -0.85 25.62 20.45
C LYS A 267 -1.67 24.65 21.33
N GLY A 268 -2.35 23.71 20.70
CA GLY A 268 -3.22 22.72 21.35
C GLY A 268 -4.49 23.31 21.97
N LYS A 269 -4.93 24.50 21.54
CA LYS A 269 -6.05 25.28 22.12
C LYS A 269 -5.82 25.64 23.59
N ILE A 270 -4.56 25.72 24.02
CA ILE A 270 -4.18 26.15 25.36
C ILE A 270 -4.14 27.69 25.40
N LYS A 271 -4.76 28.28 26.43
CA LYS A 271 -4.72 29.75 26.65
C LYS A 271 -3.28 30.25 26.81
N ASP A 272 -2.94 31.39 26.22
CA ASP A 272 -1.59 32.00 26.26
C ASP A 272 -0.97 32.09 27.66
N LYS A 273 -1.75 32.47 28.68
CA LYS A 273 -1.26 32.52 30.06
C LYS A 273 -0.75 31.16 30.55
N LYS A 274 -1.39 30.07 30.14
CA LYS A 274 -1.00 28.70 30.48
C LYS A 274 0.19 28.23 29.64
N ILE A 275 0.29 28.63 28.37
CA ILE A 275 1.50 28.41 27.55
C ILE A 275 2.71 29.07 28.22
N LYS A 276 2.61 30.36 28.59
CA LYS A 276 3.66 31.10 29.29
C LYS A 276 4.10 30.42 30.59
N ALA A 277 3.13 29.95 31.38
CA ALA A 277 3.42 29.20 32.60
C ALA A 277 4.11 27.85 32.32
N LEU A 278 3.73 27.14 31.24
CA LEU A 278 4.35 25.88 30.84
C LEU A 278 5.80 26.09 30.39
N VAL A 279 6.07 27.03 29.50
CA VAL A 279 7.41 27.26 28.95
C VAL A 279 8.40 27.73 30.02
N GLN A 280 7.94 28.49 31.02
CA GLN A 280 8.76 28.87 32.19
C GLN A 280 9.23 27.69 33.04
N THR A 281 8.62 26.50 32.89
CA THR A 281 9.07 25.29 33.60
C THR A 281 10.13 24.51 32.85
N ILE A 282 10.46 24.88 31.61
CA ILE A 282 11.54 24.26 30.83
C ILE A 282 12.87 24.55 31.52
N LYS A 283 13.64 23.50 31.79
CA LYS A 283 14.95 23.58 32.47
C LYS A 283 15.94 22.63 31.81
N ASP A 284 17.24 22.87 31.98
CA ASP A 284 18.30 22.00 31.44
C ASP A 284 18.19 20.54 31.87
N VAL A 285 17.65 20.27 33.08
CA VAL A 285 17.39 18.90 33.56
C VAL A 285 16.40 18.13 32.67
N ASP A 286 15.51 18.84 31.96
CA ASP A 286 14.53 18.24 31.06
C ASP A 286 15.15 17.73 29.74
N LEU A 287 16.41 18.09 29.44
CA LEU A 287 17.17 17.44 28.37
C LEU A 287 17.44 15.96 28.68
N GLY A 288 17.30 15.54 29.94
CA GLY A 288 17.48 14.17 30.37
C GLY A 288 18.85 13.61 29.95
N PRO A 289 18.92 12.52 29.17
CA PRO A 289 20.18 11.89 28.78
C PRO A 289 21.05 12.74 27.83
N TYR A 290 20.48 13.83 27.27
CA TYR A 290 21.19 14.75 26.39
C TYR A 290 21.77 15.96 27.15
N ALA A 291 21.51 16.06 28.46
CA ALA A 291 22.10 17.09 29.30
C ALA A 291 23.64 16.96 29.33
N GLY A 292 24.35 18.08 29.32
CA GLY A 292 25.82 18.11 29.30
C GLY A 292 26.45 18.02 27.90
N GLY A 293 25.64 18.06 26.84
CA GLY A 293 26.08 18.29 25.47
C GLY A 293 26.71 17.09 24.76
N LYS A 294 26.52 15.88 25.30
CA LYS A 294 26.97 14.62 24.70
C LYS A 294 25.95 13.51 24.97
N TYR A 295 25.82 12.59 24.03
CA TYR A 295 25.00 11.39 24.20
C TYR A 295 25.76 10.17 23.68
N THR A 296 25.80 9.10 24.47
CA THR A 296 26.35 7.81 24.05
C THR A 296 25.20 6.83 23.89
N GLY A 297 24.91 6.48 22.64
CA GLY A 297 23.84 5.53 22.32
C GLY A 297 24.19 4.09 22.68
N PRO A 298 23.23 3.16 22.55
CA PRO A 298 23.44 1.73 22.85
C PRO A 298 24.56 1.05 22.04
N SER A 299 24.94 1.62 20.89
CA SER A 299 26.06 1.15 20.07
C SER A 299 27.44 1.58 20.57
N GLY A 300 27.51 2.36 21.66
CA GLY A 300 28.75 2.91 22.21
C GLY A 300 29.30 4.14 21.47
N LYS A 301 28.63 4.58 20.39
CA LYS A 301 29.00 5.82 19.68
C LYS A 301 28.54 7.03 20.48
N THR A 302 29.48 7.93 20.79
CA THR A 302 29.19 9.24 21.37
C THR A 302 28.98 10.28 20.27
N ILE A 303 27.92 11.07 20.40
CA ILE A 303 27.67 12.25 19.59
C ILE A 303 27.67 13.49 20.49
N ASN A 304 28.19 14.60 19.99
CA ASN A 304 28.03 15.89 20.65
C ASN A 304 26.65 16.45 20.29
N LEU A 305 25.97 17.06 21.25
CA LEU A 305 24.65 17.65 21.06
C LEU A 305 24.68 19.08 21.58
N VAL A 306 24.29 20.02 20.72
CA VAL A 306 24.13 21.41 21.10
C VAL A 306 22.64 21.72 21.07
N GLN A 307 22.11 22.20 22.20
CA GLN A 307 20.72 22.63 22.24
C GLN A 307 20.49 23.81 21.29
N CYS A 308 19.41 23.76 20.52
CA CYS A 308 18.98 24.86 19.66
C CYS A 308 17.47 25.10 19.79
N LYS A 309 17.02 26.28 19.36
CA LYS A 309 15.59 26.63 19.31
C LYS A 309 14.91 25.99 18.11
N PHE A 310 13.58 25.99 18.09
CA PHE A 310 12.83 25.51 16.93
C PHE A 310 13.10 26.38 15.70
N CYS A 311 13.29 27.69 15.87
CA CYS A 311 13.58 28.62 14.79
C CYS A 311 14.95 28.43 14.13
N ASP A 312 15.87 27.74 14.79
CA ASP A 312 17.22 27.46 14.29
C ASP A 312 17.28 26.19 13.43
N LEU A 313 16.22 25.39 13.41
CA LEU A 313 16.16 24.15 12.66
C LEU A 313 16.18 24.41 11.16
N LYS A 314 16.92 23.55 10.44
CA LYS A 314 16.96 23.53 8.99
C LYS A 314 16.18 22.32 8.46
N PRO A 315 15.64 22.39 7.23
CA PRO A 315 15.03 21.22 6.60
C PRO A 315 16.00 20.02 6.57
N GLN A 316 15.43 18.82 6.66
CA GLN A 316 16.10 17.52 6.79
C GLN A 316 16.80 17.34 8.15
N LEU A 317 17.85 16.51 8.16
CA LEU A 317 18.56 16.11 9.38
C LEU A 317 19.35 17.28 10.00
N ASN A 318 19.07 17.59 11.25
CA ASN A 318 19.83 18.55 12.04
C ASN A 318 20.85 17.81 12.92
N ALA A 319 21.95 17.34 12.33
CA ALA A 319 22.99 16.59 13.04
C ALA A 319 23.61 17.39 14.20
N GLU A 320 24.00 16.69 15.27
CA GLU A 320 24.59 17.27 16.48
C GLU A 320 23.73 18.35 17.19
N LYS A 321 22.43 18.38 16.91
CA LYS A 321 21.46 19.28 17.56
C LYS A 321 20.51 18.53 18.48
N VAL A 322 20.02 19.20 19.51
CA VAL A 322 18.91 18.71 20.32
C VAL A 322 17.91 19.84 20.53
N ILE A 323 16.64 19.53 20.37
CA ILE A 323 15.55 20.47 20.70
C ILE A 323 14.85 19.99 21.97
N LEU A 324 14.27 20.94 22.70
CA LEU A 324 13.55 20.70 23.95
C LEU A 324 12.28 21.54 23.96
N GLY A 325 11.16 20.95 24.38
CA GLY A 325 9.93 21.69 24.55
C GLY A 325 8.90 20.95 25.39
N LYS A 326 7.74 21.58 25.55
CA LYS A 326 6.60 21.07 26.33
C LYS A 326 5.48 20.63 25.43
N VAL A 327 4.94 19.44 25.68
CA VAL A 327 3.78 18.92 24.93
C VAL A 327 2.54 19.76 25.22
N VAL A 328 1.85 20.23 24.18
CA VAL A 328 0.62 21.04 24.29
C VAL A 328 -0.64 20.29 23.87
N CYS A 329 -0.53 19.30 23.00
CA CYS A 329 -1.64 18.40 22.65
C CYS A 329 -1.13 17.11 22.02
N THR A 330 -1.96 16.08 22.05
CA THR A 330 -1.83 14.90 21.20
C THR A 330 -2.80 15.04 20.03
N VAL A 331 -2.40 14.59 18.84
CA VAL A 331 -3.21 14.65 17.64
C VAL A 331 -3.74 13.25 17.35
N GLN A 332 -5.07 13.13 17.35
CA GLN A 332 -5.73 11.86 17.07
C GLN A 332 -5.61 11.52 15.58
N SER A 333 -5.22 10.28 15.29
CA SER A 333 -5.21 9.68 13.96
C SER A 333 -6.15 8.47 13.94
N TYR A 334 -6.71 8.17 12.76
CA TYR A 334 -7.52 6.96 12.53
C TYR A 334 -6.67 5.68 12.56
N GLU A 335 -5.37 5.83 12.28
CA GLU A 335 -4.40 4.74 12.34
C GLU A 335 -3.49 4.94 13.56
N PRO A 336 -3.01 3.83 14.18
CA PRO A 336 -2.19 3.91 15.39
C PRO A 336 -0.79 4.49 15.17
N VAL A 337 -0.35 4.66 13.91
CA VAL A 337 0.98 5.16 13.54
C VAL A 337 0.83 6.24 12.45
N PRO A 338 1.54 7.37 12.55
CA PRO A 338 2.44 7.76 13.64
C PRO A 338 1.68 8.24 14.89
N PHE A 339 2.32 8.12 16.06
CA PHE A 339 1.88 8.86 17.23
C PHE A 339 2.25 10.32 17.06
N SER A 340 1.25 11.19 16.99
CA SER A 340 1.42 12.60 16.64
C SER A 340 1.10 13.48 17.84
N PHE A 341 1.95 14.47 18.13
CA PHE A 341 1.70 15.47 19.17
C PHE A 341 2.27 16.82 18.74
N CYS A 342 1.91 17.89 19.46
CA CYS A 342 2.51 19.20 19.26
C CYS A 342 3.26 19.60 20.53
N MET A 343 4.40 20.27 20.37
CA MET A 343 5.19 20.80 21.48
C MET A 343 5.61 22.24 21.23
N VAL A 344 5.81 22.99 22.31
CA VAL A 344 6.29 24.37 22.29
C VAL A 344 7.68 24.50 22.92
N ASP A 345 8.56 25.29 22.33
CA ASP A 345 9.81 25.70 22.95
C ASP A 345 9.61 26.93 23.86
N ASP A 346 10.69 27.44 24.43
CA ASP A 346 10.68 28.60 25.32
C ASP A 346 10.50 29.94 24.61
N ASP A 347 10.64 29.99 23.28
CA ASP A 347 10.24 31.11 22.43
C ASP A 347 8.74 31.03 22.02
N GLU A 348 8.01 30.09 22.63
CA GLU A 348 6.61 29.78 22.37
C GLU A 348 6.31 29.35 20.92
N GLN A 349 7.31 28.90 20.16
CA GLN A 349 7.10 28.33 18.82
C GLN A 349 6.54 26.92 18.96
N CYS A 350 5.53 26.59 18.16
CA CYS A 350 4.85 25.30 18.20
C CYS A 350 5.21 24.48 16.96
N LEU A 351 5.63 23.23 17.17
CA LEU A 351 5.87 22.28 16.08
C LEU A 351 5.10 20.97 16.31
N PRO A 352 4.53 20.38 15.25
CA PRO A 352 4.05 19.00 15.28
C PRO A 352 5.23 18.04 15.26
N VAL A 353 5.08 16.90 15.91
CA VAL A 353 6.06 15.81 15.98
C VAL A 353 5.36 14.49 15.72
N ASN A 354 5.87 13.74 14.76
CA ASN A 354 5.46 12.39 14.46
C ASN A 354 6.47 11.40 15.01
N VAL A 355 5.99 10.42 15.79
CA VAL A 355 6.81 9.35 16.36
C VAL A 355 6.36 8.03 15.79
N TYR A 356 7.28 7.38 15.08
CA TYR A 356 7.10 6.06 14.51
C TYR A 356 7.66 4.98 15.43
N ASN A 357 7.25 3.72 15.21
CA ASN A 357 7.70 2.55 15.97
C ASN A 357 7.49 2.66 17.49
N LEU A 358 6.46 3.40 17.90
CA LEU A 358 6.05 3.50 19.29
C LEU A 358 5.21 2.27 19.70
N SER A 359 5.50 1.67 20.85
CA SER A 359 4.71 0.55 21.36
C SER A 359 3.27 0.99 21.67
N GLN A 360 2.31 0.09 21.43
CA GLN A 360 0.90 0.36 21.70
C GLN A 360 0.69 0.76 23.17
N GLY A 361 -0.01 1.88 23.39
CA GLY A 361 -0.26 2.43 24.73
C GLY A 361 0.86 3.32 25.27
N SER A 362 2.01 3.41 24.58
CA SER A 362 3.04 4.41 24.87
C SER A 362 2.71 5.75 24.20
N GLY A 363 3.20 6.84 24.77
CA GLY A 363 2.94 8.21 24.31
C GLY A 363 3.35 9.23 25.35
N VAL A 364 3.13 10.50 25.04
CA VAL A 364 3.36 11.63 25.94
C VAL A 364 2.05 12.31 26.33
N LYS A 365 2.07 13.04 27.43
CA LYS A 365 0.93 13.79 27.98
C LYS A 365 1.18 15.29 27.89
N ILE A 366 0.11 16.06 27.89
CA ILE A 366 0.18 17.53 27.92
C ILE A 366 0.96 17.96 29.17
N GLY A 367 1.98 18.81 28.97
CA GLY A 367 2.87 19.32 30.00
C GLY A 367 4.18 18.52 30.19
N ASP A 368 4.30 17.33 29.58
CA ASP A 368 5.55 16.58 29.55
C ASP A 368 6.64 17.38 28.83
N SER A 369 7.88 17.31 29.31
CA SER A 369 9.04 17.79 28.56
C SER A 369 9.51 16.70 27.60
N VAL A 370 9.74 17.06 26.35
CA VAL A 370 10.27 16.16 25.32
C VAL A 370 11.52 16.77 24.73
N SER A 371 12.60 15.98 24.72
CA SER A 371 13.85 16.31 24.04
C SER A 371 14.06 15.37 22.84
N ILE A 372 14.37 15.96 21.68
CA ILE A 372 14.54 15.23 20.42
C ILE A 372 15.97 15.49 19.92
N PRO A 373 16.87 14.50 19.98
CA PRO A 373 18.21 14.61 19.41
C PRO A 373 18.16 14.41 17.89
N GLU A 374 19.04 15.11 17.20
CA GLU A 374 19.21 15.13 15.75
C GLU A 374 17.88 15.16 14.98
N PRO A 375 16.99 16.14 15.25
CA PRO A 375 15.65 16.15 14.68
C PRO A 375 15.70 16.27 13.15
N TYR A 376 14.84 15.50 12.49
CA TYR A 376 14.58 15.62 11.06
C TYR A 376 13.39 16.54 10.85
N LEU A 377 13.62 17.72 10.25
CA LEU A 377 12.56 18.69 9.99
C LEU A 377 12.09 18.59 8.54
N GLN A 378 10.78 18.47 8.32
CA GLN A 378 10.19 18.53 6.99
C GLN A 378 9.14 19.64 6.94
N THR A 379 9.17 20.43 5.87
CA THR A 379 8.08 21.34 5.51
C THR A 379 7.15 20.59 4.58
N ILE A 380 5.89 20.50 4.96
CA ILE A 380 4.89 19.74 4.23
C ILE A 380 3.98 20.75 3.56
N LYS A 381 3.63 20.52 2.29
CA LYS A 381 2.66 21.34 1.57
C LYS A 381 1.68 20.43 0.88
N VAL A 382 0.42 20.47 1.32
CA VAL A 382 -0.66 19.70 0.72
C VAL A 382 -1.73 20.65 0.21
N SER A 383 -2.10 20.49 -1.06
CA SER A 383 -3.21 21.18 -1.72
C SER A 383 -4.12 20.14 -2.35
N HIS A 384 -5.38 20.12 -1.93
CA HIS A 384 -6.34 19.14 -2.42
C HIS A 384 -7.77 19.67 -2.34
N LYS A 385 -8.53 19.55 -3.44
CA LYS A 385 -9.97 19.88 -3.55
C LYS A 385 -10.37 21.14 -2.73
N ASP A 386 -9.77 22.28 -3.08
CA ASP A 386 -10.02 23.61 -2.48
C ASP A 386 -9.60 23.79 -1.00
N VAL A 387 -8.92 22.82 -0.39
CA VAL A 387 -8.27 22.99 0.92
C VAL A 387 -6.89 23.64 0.72
N VAL A 388 -6.78 24.88 1.20
CA VAL A 388 -5.56 25.71 1.12
C VAL A 388 -4.42 25.09 1.92
N SER A 389 -3.24 25.08 1.27
CA SER A 389 -1.91 24.72 1.78
C SER A 389 -1.81 24.56 3.29
N ILE A 390 -1.52 23.34 3.73
CA ILE A 390 -1.04 23.06 5.09
C ILE A 390 0.47 23.28 5.05
N PRO A 391 1.06 24.28 5.74
CA PRO A 391 2.49 24.59 5.72
C PRO A 391 3.36 23.64 6.54
#